data_AF-A0A7S3HFI0-F1
#
_entry.id   AF-A0A7S3HFI0-F1
#
_cell.length_a   1.000
_cell.length_b   1.000
_cell.length_c   1.000
_cell.angle_alpha   90.00
_cell.angle_beta   90.00
_cell.angle_gamma   90.00
#
_symmetry.space_group_name_H-M   'P 1'
#
loop_
_entity.id
_entity.type
_entity.pdbx_description
1 polymer ?
#
loop_
_entity_poly.entity_id
_entity_poly.type
_entity_poly.pdbx_seq_one_letter_code
_entity_poly.pdbx_strand_id
1 'polypeptide(L)'
;EFLKSNPDQAKSLQKFAKDPEAMKGFLQTQAMAKHYQAKMESGDSAVQDRMKAMELDPELGPIMEDIKKNGMEAAMKHLQNEELMLKFSQKMGGLPAELQPMLKKIDEASLTLHEAAKNGDLKAVQDFLSKKKPLDAHDSKGITPLGYAIGANRIAVVKLL
;
A
#
# COMPACT_ATOMS: atom_id res chain seq x y z
N GLU A 1 -7.14 21.49 12.98
CA GLU A 1 -7.53 22.74 12.27
C GLU A 1 -7.11 22.77 10.80
N PHE A 2 -5.94 22.23 10.43
CA PHE A 2 -5.41 22.23 9.05
C PHE A 2 -6.38 21.75 7.94
N LEU A 3 -7.12 20.65 8.14
CA LEU A 3 -8.05 20.11 7.14
C LEU A 3 -9.34 20.92 6.98
N LYS A 4 -9.74 21.69 8.00
CA LYS A 4 -10.92 22.56 7.91
C LYS A 4 -10.64 23.79 7.05
N SER A 5 -9.40 24.25 7.03
CA SER A 5 -8.96 25.41 6.24
C SER A 5 -8.49 25.06 4.82
N ASN A 6 -8.38 23.76 4.48
CA ASN A 6 -7.91 23.27 3.18
C ASN A 6 -8.88 22.23 2.58
N PRO A 7 -10.04 22.68 2.05
CA PRO A 7 -11.11 21.79 1.61
C PRO A 7 -10.72 20.85 0.46
N ASP A 8 -9.85 21.29 -0.45
CA ASP A 8 -9.41 20.47 -1.59
C ASP A 8 -8.46 19.35 -1.17
N GLN A 9 -7.60 19.61 -0.18
CA GLN A 9 -6.76 18.57 0.41
C GLN A 9 -7.61 17.56 1.20
N ALA A 10 -8.62 18.03 1.94
CA ALA A 10 -9.55 17.15 2.63
C ALA A 10 -10.33 16.23 1.67
N LYS A 11 -10.81 16.77 0.54
CA LYS A 11 -11.46 15.97 -0.52
C LYS A 11 -10.52 14.96 -1.14
N SER A 12 -9.27 15.36 -1.42
CA SER A 12 -8.25 14.47 -2.01
C SER A 12 -7.92 13.31 -1.07
N LEU A 13 -7.73 13.59 0.22
CA LEU A 13 -7.52 12.57 1.25
C LEU A 13 -8.74 11.66 1.42
N GLN A 14 -9.94 12.22 1.35
CA GLN A 14 -11.16 11.42 1.41
C GLN A 14 -11.30 10.49 0.20
N LYS A 15 -10.96 10.98 -1.00
CA LYS A 15 -10.96 10.17 -2.23
C LYS A 15 -9.96 9.01 -2.11
N PHE A 16 -8.74 9.31 -1.69
CA PHE A 16 -7.71 8.30 -1.42
C PHE A 16 -8.19 7.27 -0.38
N ALA A 17 -8.77 7.72 0.74
CA ALA A 17 -9.25 6.83 1.79
C ALA A 17 -10.43 5.95 1.38
N LYS A 18 -11.15 6.30 0.31
CA LYS A 18 -12.25 5.51 -0.26
C LYS A 18 -11.79 4.58 -1.37
N ASP A 19 -10.55 4.70 -1.83
CA ASP A 19 -9.95 3.84 -2.84
C ASP A 19 -9.16 2.71 -2.14
N PRO A 20 -9.71 1.49 -2.08
CA PRO A 20 -9.06 0.39 -1.38
C PRO A 20 -7.74 -0.03 -2.03
N GLU A 21 -7.62 0.11 -3.36
CA GLU A 21 -6.40 -0.26 -4.08
C GLU A 21 -5.28 0.73 -3.78
N ALA A 22 -5.57 2.03 -3.87
CA ALA A 22 -4.62 3.07 -3.48
C ALA A 22 -4.20 2.94 -2.00
N MET A 23 -5.14 2.62 -1.11
CA MET A 23 -4.84 2.40 0.31
C MET A 23 -3.96 1.17 0.54
N LYS A 24 -4.21 0.04 -0.16
CA LYS A 24 -3.35 -1.16 -0.10
C LYS A 24 -1.94 -0.84 -0.56
N GLY A 25 -1.78 -0.19 -1.72
CA GLY A 25 -0.47 0.21 -2.23
C GLY A 25 0.29 1.12 -1.27
N PHE A 26 -0.40 2.04 -0.59
CA PHE A 26 0.19 2.85 0.46
C PHE A 26 0.60 2.04 1.69
N LEU A 27 -0.23 1.10 2.15
CA LEU A 27 0.10 0.22 3.28
C LEU A 27 1.30 -0.69 2.96
N GLN A 28 1.40 -1.20 1.73
CA GLN A 28 2.56 -1.96 1.27
C GLN A 28 3.83 -1.09 1.27
N THR A 29 3.74 0.11 0.70
CA THR A 29 4.85 1.08 0.70
C THR A 29 5.30 1.40 2.13
N GLN A 30 4.35 1.64 3.04
CA GLN A 30 4.64 1.89 4.44
C GLN A 30 5.28 0.69 5.13
N ALA A 31 4.81 -0.54 4.85
CA ALA A 31 5.37 -1.76 5.42
C ALA A 31 6.82 -1.97 4.98
N MET A 32 7.11 -1.79 3.69
CA MET A 32 8.47 -1.86 3.15
C MET A 32 9.38 -0.79 3.76
N ALA A 33 8.92 0.46 3.79
CA ALA A 33 9.70 1.57 4.36
C ALA A 33 10.05 1.33 5.83
N LYS A 34 9.07 0.92 6.65
CA LYS A 34 9.29 0.59 8.06
C LYS A 34 10.29 -0.56 8.24
N HIS A 35 10.22 -1.59 7.41
CA HIS A 35 11.14 -2.72 7.47
C HIS A 35 12.58 -2.28 7.18
N TYR A 36 12.80 -1.55 6.08
CA TYR A 36 14.14 -1.06 5.74
C TYR A 36 14.67 -0.04 6.74
N GLN A 37 13.81 0.84 7.25
CA GLN A 37 14.18 1.77 8.31
C GLN A 37 14.62 1.02 9.57
N ALA A 38 13.85 0.05 10.04
CA ALA A 38 14.20 -0.75 11.22
C ALA A 38 15.52 -1.52 11.02
N LYS A 39 15.74 -2.07 9.82
CA LYS A 39 17.01 -2.77 9.47
C LYS A 39 18.21 -1.82 9.46
N MET A 40 18.02 -0.60 8.99
CA MET A 40 19.05 0.44 9.02
C MET A 40 19.37 0.87 10.45
N GLU A 41 18.35 1.09 11.27
CA GLU A 41 18.48 1.45 12.68
C GLU A 41 19.11 0.33 13.52
N SER A 42 18.80 -0.94 13.22
CA SER A 42 19.40 -2.09 13.89
C SER A 42 20.84 -2.38 13.46
N GLY A 43 21.36 -1.66 12.47
CA GLY A 43 22.69 -1.89 11.91
C GLY A 43 22.82 -3.23 11.18
N ASP A 44 21.76 -3.70 10.52
CA ASP A 44 21.78 -4.95 9.75
C ASP A 44 22.84 -4.87 8.65
N SER A 45 23.91 -5.67 8.78
CA SER A 45 25.07 -5.61 7.91
C SER A 45 24.72 -5.91 6.45
N ALA A 46 23.76 -6.80 6.20
CA ALA A 46 23.37 -7.16 4.85
C ALA A 46 22.67 -6.00 4.13
N VAL A 47 21.83 -5.24 4.83
CA VAL A 47 21.21 -4.02 4.25
C VAL A 47 22.25 -2.93 4.06
N GLN A 48 23.15 -2.72 5.03
CA GLN A 48 24.22 -1.71 4.90
C GLN A 48 25.19 -2.03 3.76
N ASP A 49 25.60 -3.29 3.61
CA ASP A 49 26.52 -3.71 2.56
C ASP A 49 25.91 -3.56 1.17
N ARG A 50 24.61 -3.86 1.03
CA ARG A 50 23.88 -3.61 -0.23
C ARG A 50 23.78 -2.12 -0.54
N MET A 51 23.53 -1.28 0.46
CA MET A 51 23.51 0.17 0.27
C MET A 51 24.86 0.72 -0.16
N LYS A 52 25.95 0.31 0.51
CA LYS A 52 27.32 0.68 0.10
C LYS A 52 27.64 0.16 -1.30
N ALA A 53 27.26 -1.08 -1.61
CA ALA A 53 27.48 -1.66 -2.93
C ALA A 53 26.75 -0.92 -4.05
N MET A 54 25.61 -0.27 -3.76
CA MET A 54 24.92 0.60 -4.72
C MET A 54 25.63 1.95 -4.89
N GLU A 55 26.14 2.55 -3.80
CA GLU A 55 26.90 3.80 -3.88
C GLU A 55 28.20 3.66 -4.68
N LEU A 56 28.82 2.48 -4.61
CA LEU A 56 30.05 2.15 -5.35
C LEU A 56 29.78 1.64 -6.77
N ASP A 57 28.52 1.42 -7.15
CA ASP A 57 28.19 0.91 -8.47
C ASP A 57 28.37 2.01 -9.54
N PRO A 58 29.08 1.75 -10.66
CA PRO A 58 29.34 2.78 -11.68
C PRO A 58 28.09 3.37 -12.32
N GLU A 59 26.97 2.63 -12.35
CA GLU A 59 25.71 3.10 -12.90
C GLU A 59 24.78 3.65 -11.80
N LEU A 60 24.68 2.97 -10.66
CA LEU A 60 23.77 3.38 -9.58
C LEU A 60 24.33 4.48 -8.67
N GLY A 61 25.65 4.58 -8.54
CA GLY A 61 26.33 5.57 -7.71
C GLY A 61 25.98 7.00 -8.09
N PRO A 62 26.17 7.42 -9.36
CA PRO A 62 25.78 8.76 -9.82
C PRO A 62 24.30 9.09 -9.61
N ILE A 63 23.44 8.06 -9.70
CA ILE A 63 22.00 8.20 -9.51
C ILE A 63 21.67 8.38 -8.03
N MET A 64 22.32 7.62 -7.15
CA MET A 64 22.17 7.79 -5.71
C MET A 64 22.66 9.16 -5.26
N GLU A 65 23.74 9.68 -5.85
CA GLU A 65 24.20 11.05 -5.62
C GLU A 65 23.18 12.10 -6.10
N ASP A 66 22.60 11.91 -7.29
CA ASP A 66 21.55 12.78 -7.83
C ASP A 66 20.31 12.79 -6.91
N ILE A 67 19.88 11.63 -6.43
CA ILE A 67 18.77 11.50 -5.48
C ILE A 67 19.11 12.14 -4.13
N LYS A 68 20.34 11.99 -3.62
CA LYS A 68 20.77 12.66 -2.38
C LYS A 68 20.78 14.19 -2.53
N LYS A 69 21.13 14.69 -3.72
CA LYS A 69 21.24 16.14 -3.99
C LYS A 69 19.89 16.80 -4.31
N ASN A 70 19.08 16.15 -5.13
CA ASN A 70 17.85 16.70 -5.72
C ASN A 70 16.58 16.05 -5.16
N GLY A 71 16.71 15.07 -4.27
CA GLY A 71 15.60 14.48 -3.52
C GLY A 71 14.60 13.71 -4.39
N MET A 72 13.32 13.85 -4.03
CA MET A 72 12.23 13.09 -4.64
C MET A 72 12.03 13.38 -6.13
N GLU A 73 12.40 14.58 -6.59
CA GLU A 73 12.28 14.94 -8.01
C GLU A 73 13.26 14.13 -8.88
N ALA A 74 14.51 14.00 -8.44
CA ALA A 74 15.47 13.10 -9.10
C ALA A 74 15.03 11.64 -9.01
N ALA A 75 14.52 11.20 -7.84
CA ALA A 75 13.98 9.86 -7.72
C ALA A 75 12.89 9.59 -8.76
N MET A 76 11.90 10.48 -8.90
CA MET A 76 10.82 10.35 -9.89
C MET A 76 11.33 10.34 -11.34
N LYS A 77 12.35 11.14 -11.64
CA LYS A 77 13.00 11.14 -12.95
C LYS A 77 13.61 9.78 -13.30
N HIS A 78 14.22 9.11 -12.32
CA HIS A 78 14.89 7.83 -12.51
C HIS A 78 13.94 6.63 -12.38
N LEU A 79 12.83 6.74 -11.66
CA LEU A 79 11.84 5.68 -11.45
C LEU A 79 11.23 5.12 -12.75
N GLN A 80 11.19 5.89 -13.83
CA GLN A 80 10.64 5.44 -15.12
C GLN A 80 11.60 4.54 -15.92
N ASN A 81 12.87 4.44 -15.52
CA ASN A 81 13.84 3.57 -16.17
C ASN A 81 13.73 2.15 -15.61
N GLU A 82 13.08 1.25 -16.35
CA GLU A 82 12.86 -0.14 -15.93
C GLU A 82 14.16 -0.92 -15.71
N GLU A 83 15.17 -0.72 -16.57
CA GLU A 83 16.46 -1.40 -16.44
C GLU A 83 17.18 -0.97 -15.15
N LEU A 84 17.14 0.33 -14.86
CA LEU A 84 17.67 0.88 -13.64
C LEU A 84 16.96 0.33 -12.40
N MET A 85 15.62 0.32 -12.42
CA MET A 85 14.82 -0.21 -11.31
C MET A 85 15.05 -1.71 -11.09
N LEU A 86 15.27 -2.46 -12.17
CA LEU A 86 15.62 -3.87 -12.09
C LEU A 86 17.00 -4.08 -11.47
N LYS A 87 18.02 -3.31 -11.90
CA LYS A 87 19.36 -3.35 -11.31
C LYS A 87 19.34 -2.95 -9.84
N PHE A 88 18.59 -1.91 -9.49
CA PHE A 88 18.39 -1.49 -8.10
C PHE A 88 17.76 -2.61 -7.25
N SER A 89 16.68 -3.21 -7.74
CA SER A 89 16.01 -4.35 -7.08
C SER A 89 16.98 -5.51 -6.87
N GLN A 90 17.75 -5.89 -7.90
CA GLN A 90 18.73 -6.97 -7.81
C GLN A 90 19.82 -6.68 -6.78
N LYS A 91 20.38 -5.47 -6.78
CA LYS A 91 21.42 -5.05 -5.82
C LYS A 91 20.90 -5.00 -4.38
N MET A 92 19.63 -4.64 -4.20
CA MET A 92 18.96 -4.68 -2.89
C MET A 92 18.54 -6.08 -2.44
N GLY A 93 18.78 -7.11 -3.26
CA GLY A 93 18.41 -8.49 -2.93
C GLY A 93 16.93 -8.81 -3.17
N GLY A 94 16.25 -8.00 -3.98
CA GLY A 94 14.84 -8.14 -4.32
C GLY A 94 13.90 -7.85 -3.16
N LEU A 95 12.68 -8.38 -3.25
CA LEU A 95 11.70 -8.28 -2.17
C LEU A 95 12.09 -9.21 -1.00
N PRO A 96 12.30 -8.70 0.23
CA PRO A 96 12.64 -9.53 1.38
C PRO A 96 11.58 -10.61 1.65
N ALA A 97 12.02 -11.86 1.81
CA ALA A 97 11.11 -12.98 2.08
C ALA A 97 10.26 -12.77 3.34
N GLU A 98 10.83 -12.10 4.36
CA GLU A 98 10.14 -11.75 5.60
C GLU A 98 8.94 -10.82 5.39
N LEU A 99 8.93 -10.03 4.31
CA LEU A 99 7.83 -9.13 3.98
C LEU A 99 6.70 -9.82 3.20
N GLN A 100 6.96 -10.92 2.51
CA GLN A 100 5.95 -11.64 1.74
C GLN A 100 4.66 -11.96 2.53
N PRO A 101 4.71 -12.52 3.76
CA PRO A 101 3.48 -12.81 4.51
C PRO A 101 2.75 -11.52 4.92
N MET A 102 3.46 -10.43 5.17
CA MET A 102 2.85 -9.14 5.52
C MET A 102 2.18 -8.50 4.31
N LEU A 103 2.85 -8.49 3.15
CA LEU A 103 2.32 -7.93 1.91
C LEU A 103 1.10 -8.72 1.42
N LYS A 104 1.17 -10.06 1.48
CA LYS A 104 0.03 -10.92 1.17
C LYS A 104 -1.18 -10.61 2.05
N LYS A 105 -0.96 -10.41 3.36
CA LYS A 105 -2.05 -10.00 4.27
C LYS A 105 -2.65 -8.65 3.90
N ILE A 106 -1.85 -7.70 3.42
CA ILE A 106 -2.35 -6.39 2.96
C ILE A 106 -3.19 -6.55 1.70
N ASP A 107 -2.75 -7.38 0.75
CA ASP A 107 -3.50 -7.66 -0.49
C ASP A 107 -4.85 -8.29 -0.23
N GLU A 108 -4.88 -9.27 0.67
CA GLU A 108 -6.08 -10.03 1.05
C GLU A 108 -7.00 -9.25 2.00
N ALA A 109 -6.52 -8.16 2.61
CA ALA A 109 -7.32 -7.39 3.56
C ALA A 109 -8.54 -6.75 2.88
N SER A 110 -9.71 -6.91 3.49
CA SER A 110 -10.93 -6.23 3.09
C SER A 110 -10.97 -4.84 3.74
N LEU A 111 -10.61 -3.78 3.01
CA LEU A 111 -10.51 -2.43 3.55
C LEU A 111 -11.86 -1.68 3.52
N THR A 112 -12.81 -2.20 2.75
CA THR A 112 -14.18 -1.69 2.68
C THR A 112 -15.20 -2.78 2.96
N LEU A 113 -16.41 -2.38 3.37
CA LEU A 113 -17.52 -3.32 3.55
C LEU A 113 -17.90 -4.00 2.21
N HIS A 114 -17.75 -3.30 1.08
CA HIS A 114 -17.97 -3.86 -0.25
C HIS A 114 -17.00 -5.01 -0.56
N GLU A 115 -15.69 -4.81 -0.32
CA GLU A 115 -14.69 -5.87 -0.48
C GLU A 115 -14.95 -7.04 0.47
N ALA A 116 -15.23 -6.75 1.74
CA ALA A 116 -15.53 -7.78 2.73
C ALA A 116 -16.73 -8.63 2.29
N ALA A 117 -17.77 -7.96 1.77
CA ALA A 117 -18.96 -8.61 1.29
C ALA A 117 -18.74 -9.43 0.02
N LYS A 118 -17.98 -8.92 -0.94
CA LYS A 118 -17.56 -9.63 -2.16
C LYS A 118 -16.72 -10.87 -1.83
N ASN A 119 -15.78 -10.73 -0.90
CA ASN A 119 -14.82 -11.78 -0.54
C ASN A 119 -15.43 -12.83 0.39
N GLY A 120 -16.55 -12.55 1.05
CA GLY A 120 -17.14 -13.44 2.05
C GLY A 120 -16.41 -13.36 3.40
N ASP A 121 -15.70 -12.27 3.67
CA ASP A 121 -14.91 -12.07 4.88
C ASP A 121 -15.84 -11.70 6.04
N LEU A 122 -16.42 -12.73 6.67
CA LEU A 122 -17.40 -12.58 7.75
C LEU A 122 -16.86 -11.78 8.93
N LYS A 123 -15.56 -11.92 9.23
CA LYS A 123 -14.92 -11.19 10.32
C LYS A 123 -14.85 -9.71 10.00
N ALA A 124 -14.37 -9.34 8.81
CA ALA A 124 -14.34 -7.94 8.39
C ALA A 124 -15.76 -7.35 8.29
N VAL A 125 -16.74 -8.11 7.79
CA VAL A 125 -18.15 -7.67 7.78
C VAL A 125 -18.64 -7.34 9.19
N GLN A 126 -18.42 -8.21 10.17
CA GLN A 126 -18.78 -7.95 11.57
C GLN A 126 -18.06 -6.72 12.14
N ASP A 127 -16.76 -6.58 11.85
CA ASP A 127 -15.97 -5.40 12.26
C ASP A 127 -16.51 -4.11 11.64
N PHE A 128 -17.06 -4.15 10.42
CA PHE A 128 -17.72 -2.99 9.80
C PHE A 128 -19.10 -2.71 10.39
N LEU A 129 -19.89 -3.74 10.68
CA LEU A 129 -21.21 -3.61 11.30
C LEU A 129 -21.14 -2.95 12.67
N SER A 130 -20.10 -3.26 13.46
CA SER A 130 -19.90 -2.64 14.77
C SER A 130 -19.61 -1.13 14.72
N LYS A 131 -19.17 -0.59 13.57
CA LYS A 131 -18.72 0.80 13.41
C LYS A 131 -19.86 1.81 13.14
N LYS A 132 -21.13 1.40 13.19
CA LYS A 132 -22.33 2.25 12.95
C LYS A 132 -22.26 3.13 11.69
N LYS A 133 -21.59 2.64 10.64
CA LYS A 133 -21.55 3.30 9.33
C LYS A 133 -22.76 2.88 8.48
N PRO A 134 -23.20 3.69 7.50
CA PRO A 134 -24.23 3.27 6.55
C PRO A 134 -23.81 1.98 5.84
N LEU A 135 -24.66 0.96 5.91
CA LEU A 135 -24.40 -0.38 5.37
C LEU A 135 -24.86 -0.53 3.92
N ASP A 136 -25.75 0.36 3.48
CA ASP A 136 -26.34 0.48 2.15
C ASP A 136 -25.65 1.55 1.29
N ALA A 137 -24.51 2.07 1.74
CA ALA A 137 -23.73 3.01 0.96
C ALA A 137 -23.32 2.40 -0.38
N HIS A 138 -23.40 3.21 -1.44
CA HIS A 138 -22.99 2.79 -2.77
C HIS A 138 -21.51 3.11 -3.00
N ASP A 139 -20.79 2.19 -3.65
CA ASP A 139 -19.43 2.45 -4.13
C ASP A 139 -19.41 3.37 -5.38
N SER A 140 -18.24 3.58 -5.97
CA SER A 140 -18.08 4.39 -7.20
C SER A 140 -18.78 3.80 -8.43
N LYS A 141 -19.20 2.53 -8.38
CA LYS A 141 -19.97 1.85 -9.43
C LYS A 141 -21.47 1.86 -9.15
N GLY A 142 -21.91 2.46 -8.06
CA GLY A 142 -23.32 2.45 -7.68
C GLY A 142 -23.78 1.09 -7.13
N ILE A 143 -22.89 0.27 -6.58
CA ILE A 143 -23.21 -1.06 -6.05
C ILE A 143 -23.10 -1.02 -4.52
N THR A 144 -24.05 -1.63 -3.81
CA THR A 144 -24.03 -1.78 -2.35
C THR A 144 -23.22 -2.99 -1.91
N PRO A 145 -22.79 -3.08 -0.63
CA PRO A 145 -22.12 -4.28 -0.13
C PRO A 145 -22.98 -5.54 -0.27
N LEU A 146 -24.29 -5.44 -0.02
CA LEU A 146 -25.23 -6.53 -0.22
C LEU A 146 -25.27 -6.99 -1.69
N GLY A 147 -25.25 -6.04 -2.64
CA GLY A 147 -25.18 -6.35 -4.07
C GLY A 147 -23.95 -7.18 -4.44
N TYR A 148 -22.78 -6.83 -3.89
CA TYR A 148 -21.56 -7.64 -4.07
C TYR A 148 -21.65 -9.02 -3.41
N ALA A 149 -22.22 -9.13 -2.21
CA ALA A 149 -22.40 -10.42 -1.53
C ALA A 149 -23.30 -11.35 -2.35
N ILE A 150 -24.39 -10.84 -2.90
CA ILE A 150 -25.30 -11.58 -3.78
C ILE A 150 -24.57 -12.00 -5.06
N GLY A 151 -23.94 -11.05 -5.76
CA GLY A 151 -23.25 -11.32 -7.02
C GLY A 151 -22.07 -12.30 -6.89
N ALA A 152 -21.42 -12.35 -5.73
CA ALA A 152 -20.33 -13.28 -5.43
C ALA A 152 -20.79 -14.55 -4.69
N ASN A 153 -22.09 -14.79 -4.58
CA ASN A 153 -22.69 -15.97 -3.90
C ASN A 153 -22.21 -16.17 -2.45
N ARG A 154 -22.08 -15.08 -1.69
CA ARG A 154 -21.64 -15.07 -0.28
C ARG A 154 -22.83 -15.17 0.66
N ILE A 155 -23.54 -16.30 0.63
CA ILE A 155 -24.80 -16.52 1.36
C ILE A 155 -24.69 -16.18 2.86
N ALA A 156 -23.57 -16.53 3.50
CA ALA A 156 -23.36 -16.22 4.91
C ALA A 156 -23.28 -14.70 5.17
N VAL A 157 -22.68 -13.92 4.28
CA VAL A 157 -22.67 -12.46 4.38
C VAL A 157 -24.04 -11.87 4.09
N VAL A 158 -24.76 -12.39 3.08
CA VAL A 158 -26.13 -11.95 2.76
C VAL A 158 -27.06 -12.06 3.97
N LYS A 159 -26.86 -13.08 4.82
CA LYS A 159 -27.63 -13.24 6.07
C LYS A 159 -27.23 -12.28 7.20
N LEU A 160 -26.05 -11.66 7.11
CA LEU A 160 -25.51 -10.76 8.12
C LEU A 160 -25.76 -9.28 7.80
N LEU A 161 -25.87 -8.92 6.53
CA LEU A 161 -26.15 -7.56 6.03
C LEU A 161 -27.65 -7.32 5.89
#